data_AF-A0A7S4KN13-F1
#
_entry.id   AF-A0A7S4KN13-F1
#
_cell.length_a   1.000
_cell.length_b   1.000
_cell.length_c   1.000
_cell.angle_alpha   90.00
_cell.angle_beta   90.00
_cell.angle_gamma   90.00
#
_symmetry.space_group_name_H-M   'P 1'
#
loop_
_entity.id
_entity.type
_entity.pdbx_description
1 polymer ?
#
loop_
_entity_poly.entity_id
_entity_poly.type
_entity_poly.pdbx_seq_one_letter_code
_entity_poly.pdbx_strand_id
1 'polypeptide(L)'
;LNCSLPTRMLVSLCMDPSLGRFTKESLPQQTLMELLIDGVSNQFVIRGSVHLCRWTYDAGPRNQNIADWNGIDFSEERSDEVSRIVWNNCRMYGSLNFEMLPPTVVDFFVTGNALQGTLNCGALPASLKTFEIRDNQINGHVVLSDLPENIESVDLSKNLFSGTVDLETLPKSFRKLDLSFNSFDGEICLTRLPKKMTHLYVGRNQLSGELDFTCLPKTLMVLSLEHNRFEGLGDFSKLPRSLSVFNVSYTSLSGEIVLQQPLLVKYFHTSESDVKVTR
;
A
#
# COMPACT_ATOMS: atom_id res chain seq x y z
N LEU A 1 -9.13 38.81 -13.78
CA LEU A 1 -8.20 38.23 -14.77
C LEU A 1 -8.13 36.73 -14.52
N ASN A 2 -9.00 35.97 -15.18
CA ASN A 2 -8.98 34.51 -15.19
C ASN A 2 -7.80 34.05 -16.04
N CYS A 3 -6.63 33.91 -15.44
CA CYS A 3 -5.52 33.20 -16.06
C CYS A 3 -5.50 31.78 -15.49
N SER A 4 -6.28 30.88 -16.09
CA SER A 4 -6.06 29.45 -15.93
C SER A 4 -4.76 29.11 -16.68
N LEU A 5 -3.63 29.22 -15.98
CA LEU A 5 -2.39 28.60 -16.45
C LEU A 5 -2.68 27.11 -16.67
N PRO A 6 -2.25 26.51 -17.79
CA PRO A 6 -2.40 25.07 -18.00
C PRO A 6 -1.82 24.32 -16.79
N THR A 7 -2.50 23.28 -16.30
CA THR A 7 -2.09 22.49 -15.11
C THR A 7 -0.62 22.06 -15.18
N ARG A 8 -0.11 21.80 -16.39
CA ARG A 8 1.30 21.48 -16.68
C ARG A 8 2.30 22.61 -16.39
N MET A 9 1.88 23.87 -16.49
CA MET A 9 2.71 25.04 -16.17
C MET A 9 2.86 25.22 -14.65
N LEU A 10 1.84 24.85 -13.86
CA LEU A 10 1.90 24.91 -12.39
C LEU A 10 2.88 23.88 -11.82
N VAL A 11 2.96 22.68 -12.42
CA VAL A 11 3.94 21.65 -12.04
C VAL A 11 5.38 22.15 -12.25
N SER A 12 5.65 22.82 -13.38
CA SER A 12 6.98 23.40 -13.66
C SER A 12 7.35 24.54 -12.71
N LEU A 13 6.36 25.28 -12.18
CA LEU A 13 6.59 26.39 -11.25
C LEU A 13 6.79 25.92 -9.80
N CYS A 14 6.18 24.80 -9.39
CA CYS A 14 6.39 24.22 -8.06
C CYS A 14 7.74 23.48 -7.93
N MET A 15 8.38 23.14 -9.06
CA MET A 15 9.63 22.39 -9.13
C MET A 15 10.86 23.27 -9.43
N ASP A 16 10.69 24.59 -9.62
CA ASP A 16 11.80 25.52 -9.87
C ASP A 16 12.22 26.25 -8.58
N PRO A 17 13.37 25.91 -7.97
CA PRO A 17 13.82 26.54 -6.73
C PRO A 17 14.24 28.01 -6.90
N SER A 18 14.29 28.54 -8.13
CA SER A 18 14.64 29.94 -8.43
C SER A 18 13.45 30.91 -8.43
N LEU A 19 12.21 30.38 -8.44
CA LEU A 19 10.98 31.15 -8.34
C LEU A 19 10.43 31.03 -6.91
N GLY A 20 10.38 32.13 -6.16
CA GLY A 20 10.14 32.14 -4.70
C GLY A 20 9.04 31.18 -4.21
N ARG A 21 9.45 30.15 -3.46
CA ARG A 21 8.67 29.23 -2.59
C ARG A 21 7.16 29.15 -2.87
N PHE A 22 6.77 28.60 -4.01
CA PHE A 22 5.49 27.90 -4.14
C PHE A 22 5.70 26.46 -3.71
N THR A 23 5.51 26.17 -2.43
CA THR A 23 5.59 24.79 -1.92
C THR A 23 4.23 24.11 -2.10
N LYS A 24 4.17 22.78 -2.25
CA LYS A 24 2.89 22.05 -2.43
C LYS A 24 1.87 22.35 -1.33
N GLU A 25 2.36 22.71 -0.14
CA GLU A 25 1.58 23.10 1.04
C GLU A 25 0.84 24.43 0.87
N SER A 26 1.21 25.24 -0.12
CA SER A 26 0.54 26.50 -0.45
C SER A 26 -0.58 26.36 -1.49
N LEU A 27 -0.68 25.19 -2.14
CA LEU A 27 -1.69 24.96 -3.17
C LEU A 27 -3.06 24.65 -2.53
N PRO A 28 -4.16 25.20 -3.06
CA PRO A 28 -5.50 24.76 -2.67
C PRO A 28 -5.66 23.26 -2.89
N GLN A 29 -6.37 22.58 -1.98
CA GLN A 29 -6.61 21.14 -2.10
C GLN A 29 -7.31 20.77 -3.40
N GLN A 30 -8.19 21.66 -3.91
CA GLN A 30 -8.77 21.56 -5.24
C GLN A 30 -7.69 21.34 -6.33
N THR A 31 -6.64 22.16 -6.33
CA THR A 31 -5.55 22.08 -7.31
C THR A 31 -4.70 20.83 -7.11
N LEU A 32 -4.41 20.47 -5.87
CA LEU A 32 -3.68 19.23 -5.55
C LEU A 32 -4.44 18.01 -6.08
N MET A 33 -5.74 17.93 -5.83
CA MET A 33 -6.60 16.85 -6.29
C MET A 33 -6.71 16.79 -7.82
N GLU A 34 -6.77 17.93 -8.50
CA GLU A 34 -6.74 17.97 -9.96
C GLU A 34 -5.42 17.50 -10.55
N LEU A 35 -4.29 17.87 -9.93
CA LEU A 35 -2.96 17.42 -10.32
C LEU A 35 -2.72 15.94 -10.00
N LEU A 36 -3.25 15.44 -8.88
CA LEU A 36 -3.21 14.03 -8.49
C LEU A 36 -3.78 13.12 -9.58
N ILE A 37 -4.86 13.55 -10.24
CA ILE A 37 -5.57 12.76 -11.25
C ILE A 37 -5.31 13.20 -12.69
N ASP A 38 -4.38 14.13 -12.95
CA ASP A 38 -4.10 14.66 -14.30
C ASP A 38 -3.69 13.55 -15.28
N GLY A 39 -3.01 12.51 -14.78
CA GLY A 39 -2.63 11.32 -15.53
C GLY A 39 -3.72 10.25 -15.65
N VAL A 40 -4.88 10.41 -15.00
CA VAL A 40 -5.98 9.45 -15.04
C VAL A 40 -6.85 9.74 -16.27
N SER A 41 -6.89 8.78 -17.18
CA SER A 41 -7.50 8.97 -18.51
C SER A 41 -9.02 9.09 -18.45
N ASN A 42 -9.68 8.30 -17.60
CA ASN A 42 -11.12 8.31 -17.41
C ASN A 42 -11.56 8.96 -16.09
N GLN A 43 -10.91 10.07 -15.72
CA GLN A 43 -11.20 10.81 -14.47
C GLN A 43 -12.66 11.25 -14.27
N PHE A 44 -13.49 11.26 -15.31
CA PHE A 44 -14.93 11.57 -15.19
C PHE A 44 -15.67 10.59 -14.27
N VAL A 45 -15.17 9.36 -14.08
CA VAL A 45 -15.76 8.37 -13.16
C VAL A 45 -15.71 8.81 -11.70
N ILE A 46 -14.73 9.63 -11.33
CA ILE A 46 -14.54 10.16 -9.97
C ILE A 46 -15.01 11.61 -9.83
N ARG A 47 -15.01 12.41 -10.91
CA ARG A 47 -15.45 13.83 -10.88
C ARG A 47 -16.98 14.06 -10.86
N GLY A 48 -17.78 13.00 -10.80
CA GLY A 48 -19.24 13.10 -10.70
C GLY A 48 -19.97 13.26 -12.05
N SER A 49 -20.81 12.27 -12.37
CA SER A 49 -22.16 12.38 -12.95
C SER A 49 -22.73 10.97 -13.08
N VAL A 50 -23.80 10.71 -12.33
CA VAL A 50 -24.69 9.54 -12.37
C VAL A 50 -24.20 8.27 -11.66
N HIS A 51 -25.04 7.86 -10.70
CA HIS A 51 -25.10 6.60 -9.98
C HIS A 51 -24.38 5.41 -10.62
N LEU A 52 -23.54 4.74 -9.81
CA LEU A 52 -23.13 3.34 -9.99
C LEU A 52 -22.71 2.95 -11.42
N CYS A 53 -21.44 3.06 -11.80
CA CYS A 53 -20.82 2.23 -12.84
C CYS A 53 -21.75 1.76 -13.99
N ARG A 54 -22.55 2.64 -14.58
CA ARG A 54 -23.56 2.28 -15.58
C ARG A 54 -23.53 3.30 -16.70
N TRP A 55 -22.74 2.93 -17.71
CA TRP A 55 -22.84 3.29 -19.12
C TRP A 55 -23.77 4.47 -19.44
N THR A 56 -23.31 5.70 -19.23
CA THR A 56 -23.83 6.85 -19.97
C THR A 56 -22.66 7.57 -20.61
N TYR A 57 -22.72 7.69 -21.94
CA TYR A 57 -21.75 8.34 -22.82
C TYR A 57 -21.86 9.87 -22.83
N ASP A 58 -22.59 10.45 -21.88
CA ASP A 58 -22.63 11.89 -21.71
C ASP A 58 -21.63 12.29 -20.63
N ALA A 59 -20.55 12.92 -21.08
CA ALA A 59 -19.69 13.72 -20.22
C ALA A 59 -20.53 14.87 -19.67
N GLY A 60 -21.23 14.60 -18.56
CA GLY A 60 -21.88 15.62 -17.74
C GLY A 60 -20.90 16.75 -17.40
N PRO A 61 -21.39 17.92 -16.98
CA PRO A 61 -20.55 19.07 -16.71
C PRO A 61 -19.38 18.65 -15.82
N ARG A 62 -18.15 18.98 -16.24
CA ARG A 62 -16.95 18.73 -15.43
C ARG A 62 -17.20 19.36 -14.07
N ASN A 63 -17.54 18.54 -13.07
CA ASN A 63 -17.84 19.12 -11.78
C ASN A 63 -16.52 19.63 -11.20
N GLN A 64 -16.45 20.94 -11.05
CA GLN A 64 -15.19 21.62 -10.73
C GLN A 64 -14.86 21.48 -9.26
N ASN A 65 -15.84 21.28 -8.38
CA ASN A 65 -15.58 21.22 -6.94
C ASN A 65 -15.26 19.78 -6.48
N ILE A 66 -14.13 19.60 -5.79
CA ILE A 66 -13.76 18.32 -5.17
C ILE A 66 -14.78 17.83 -4.13
N ALA A 67 -15.59 18.73 -3.56
CA ALA A 67 -16.67 18.36 -2.66
C ALA A 67 -17.76 17.49 -3.31
N ASP A 68 -17.87 17.54 -4.63
CA ASP A 68 -18.82 16.73 -5.39
C ASP A 68 -18.17 15.47 -6.01
N TRP A 69 -16.88 15.26 -5.80
CA TRP A 69 -16.20 14.09 -6.31
C TRP A 69 -16.58 12.85 -5.50
N ASN A 70 -16.75 11.73 -6.19
CA ASN A 70 -17.09 10.47 -5.55
C ASN A 70 -15.95 10.00 -4.64
N GLY A 71 -16.28 9.57 -3.43
CA GLY A 71 -15.35 8.93 -2.50
C GLY A 71 -14.36 9.89 -1.84
N ILE A 72 -14.70 11.18 -1.72
CA ILE A 72 -13.92 12.16 -0.97
C ILE A 72 -14.64 12.46 0.34
N ASP A 73 -13.97 12.18 1.47
CA ASP A 73 -14.42 12.64 2.79
C ASP A 73 -13.50 13.78 3.26
N PHE A 74 -14.09 14.72 3.99
CA PHE A 74 -13.39 15.86 4.57
C PHE A 74 -13.18 15.68 6.08
N SER A 75 -12.26 16.44 6.67
CA SER A 75 -11.99 16.41 8.10
C SER A 75 -13.18 16.91 8.90
N GLU A 76 -13.48 16.25 10.03
CA GLU A 76 -14.49 16.73 10.99
C GLU A 76 -14.08 18.06 11.65
N GLU A 77 -12.77 18.32 11.78
CA GLU A 77 -12.24 19.54 12.38
C GLU A 77 -12.27 20.72 11.40
N ARG A 78 -12.07 20.44 10.10
CA ARG A 78 -12.00 21.43 9.01
C ARG A 78 -12.64 20.87 7.74
N SER A 79 -13.85 21.33 7.44
CA SER A 79 -14.69 20.79 6.37
C SER A 79 -14.17 21.00 4.95
N ASP A 80 -13.08 21.75 4.77
CA ASP A 80 -12.42 22.01 3.48
C ASP A 80 -11.13 21.19 3.29
N GLU A 81 -10.72 20.40 4.29
CA GLU A 81 -9.53 19.56 4.23
C GLU A 81 -9.92 18.11 3.92
N VAL A 82 -9.44 17.56 2.79
CA VAL A 82 -9.63 16.16 2.41
C VAL A 82 -8.91 15.27 3.43
N SER A 83 -9.67 14.37 4.06
CA SER A 83 -9.18 13.44 5.07
C SER A 83 -9.11 12.01 4.55
N ARG A 84 -9.99 11.63 3.63
CA ARG A 84 -10.04 10.29 3.05
C ARG A 84 -10.40 10.30 1.57
N ILE A 85 -9.74 9.42 0.82
CA ILE A 85 -10.00 9.18 -0.60
C ILE A 85 -10.32 7.69 -0.82
N VAL A 86 -11.44 7.39 -1.47
CA VAL A 86 -11.94 6.04 -1.76
C VAL A 86 -12.35 5.92 -3.23
N TRP A 87 -11.47 5.37 -4.07
CA TRP A 87 -11.72 5.13 -5.49
C TRP A 87 -11.56 3.66 -5.87
N ASN A 88 -12.21 2.79 -5.10
CA ASN A 88 -12.17 1.35 -5.30
C ASN A 88 -13.05 0.92 -6.49
N ASN A 89 -12.52 0.08 -7.37
CA ASN A 89 -13.26 -0.49 -8.51
C ASN A 89 -13.92 0.55 -9.42
N CYS A 90 -13.31 1.73 -9.54
CA CYS A 90 -13.78 2.83 -10.39
C CYS A 90 -13.43 2.63 -11.88
N ARG A 91 -12.76 1.51 -12.22
CA ARG A 91 -12.25 1.20 -13.57
C ARG A 91 -11.26 2.26 -14.07
N MET A 92 -10.53 2.91 -13.17
CA MET A 92 -9.57 3.94 -13.54
C MET A 92 -8.37 3.33 -14.28
N TYR A 93 -7.83 4.05 -15.26
CA TYR A 93 -6.58 3.70 -15.94
C TYR A 93 -5.77 4.96 -16.27
N GLY A 94 -4.49 4.79 -16.59
CA GLY A 94 -3.51 5.87 -16.62
C GLY A 94 -2.68 5.86 -15.33
N SER A 95 -2.28 7.02 -14.83
CA SER A 95 -1.42 7.12 -13.64
C SER A 95 -1.89 8.18 -12.65
N LEU A 96 -1.68 7.93 -11.36
CA LEU A 96 -1.83 8.94 -10.31
C LEU A 96 -0.49 9.63 -10.05
N ASN A 97 -0.55 10.94 -9.77
CA ASN A 97 0.59 11.68 -9.28
C ASN A 97 0.57 11.72 -7.74
N PHE A 98 1.14 10.70 -7.10
CA PHE A 98 1.15 10.56 -5.63
C PHE A 98 1.83 11.74 -4.91
N GLU A 99 2.71 12.49 -5.57
CA GLU A 99 3.36 13.67 -4.98
C GLU A 99 2.36 14.81 -4.68
N MET A 100 1.22 14.79 -5.39
CA MET A 100 0.15 15.78 -5.28
C MET A 100 -0.96 15.32 -4.33
N LEU A 101 -0.75 14.23 -3.59
CA LEU A 101 -1.69 13.81 -2.56
C LEU A 101 -1.80 14.90 -1.48
N PRO A 102 -3.00 15.38 -1.13
CA PRO A 102 -3.13 16.46 -0.15
C PRO A 102 -2.48 16.10 1.20
N PRO A 103 -1.80 17.07 1.85
CA PRO A 103 -1.04 16.82 3.08
C PRO A 103 -1.90 16.47 4.30
N THR A 104 -3.23 16.54 4.17
CA THR A 104 -4.22 16.24 5.20
C THR A 104 -4.81 14.83 5.06
N VAL A 105 -4.53 14.12 3.97
CA VAL A 105 -5.08 12.78 3.74
C VAL A 105 -4.56 11.80 4.78
N VAL A 106 -5.48 11.16 5.48
CA VAL A 106 -5.20 10.14 6.50
C VAL A 106 -5.38 8.73 5.90
N ASP A 107 -6.41 8.56 5.09
CA ASP A 107 -6.78 7.27 4.52
C ASP A 107 -6.89 7.34 3.00
N PHE A 108 -6.17 6.48 2.30
CA PHE A 108 -6.15 6.44 0.84
C PHE A 108 -6.41 5.03 0.32
N PHE A 109 -7.54 4.82 -0.34
CA PHE A 109 -7.99 3.53 -0.85
C PHE A 109 -8.28 3.63 -2.35
N VAL A 110 -7.38 3.11 -3.18
CA VAL A 110 -7.54 3.10 -4.64
C VAL A 110 -7.26 1.70 -5.16
N THR A 111 -8.18 0.78 -4.89
CA THR A 111 -8.00 -0.66 -5.14
C THR A 111 -8.83 -1.15 -6.33
N GLY A 112 -8.37 -2.18 -7.04
CA GLY A 112 -9.14 -2.82 -8.11
C GLY A 112 -9.34 -1.92 -9.34
N ASN A 113 -8.27 -1.24 -9.78
CA ASN A 113 -8.26 -0.44 -11.00
C ASN A 113 -7.16 -0.94 -11.96
N ALA A 114 -6.95 -0.24 -13.07
CA ALA A 114 -5.89 -0.52 -14.03
C ALA A 114 -4.86 0.64 -14.04
N LEU A 115 -4.57 1.20 -12.86
CA LEU A 115 -3.60 2.29 -12.73
C LEU A 115 -2.18 1.76 -12.90
N GLN A 116 -1.36 2.52 -13.61
CA GLN A 116 0.04 2.29 -13.89
C GLN A 116 0.89 3.41 -13.28
N GLY A 117 2.21 3.32 -13.47
CA GLY A 117 3.18 4.27 -12.96
C GLY A 117 4.02 3.68 -11.84
N THR A 118 4.67 4.55 -11.07
CA THR A 118 5.58 4.19 -9.98
C THR A 118 5.16 4.84 -8.67
N LEU A 119 5.63 4.30 -7.55
CA LEU A 119 5.38 4.84 -6.21
C LEU A 119 6.67 5.40 -5.61
N ASN A 120 6.68 6.70 -5.30
CA ASN A 120 7.70 7.31 -4.45
C ASN A 120 7.16 7.42 -3.01
N CYS A 121 7.57 6.51 -2.13
CA CYS A 121 7.11 6.48 -0.74
C CYS A 121 7.40 7.79 0.01
N GLY A 122 8.56 8.41 -0.24
CA GLY A 122 8.96 9.66 0.40
C GLY A 122 8.14 10.88 0.01
N ALA A 123 7.32 10.78 -1.05
CA ALA A 123 6.41 11.85 -1.46
C ALA A 123 5.04 11.79 -0.76
N LEU A 124 4.72 10.68 -0.10
CA LEU A 124 3.46 10.49 0.60
C LEU A 124 3.32 11.44 1.81
N PRO A 125 2.11 11.90 2.14
CA PRO A 125 1.90 12.88 3.20
C PRO A 125 2.12 12.29 4.59
N ALA A 126 2.67 13.09 5.51
CA ALA A 126 3.00 12.66 6.88
C ALA A 126 1.78 12.29 7.74
N SER A 127 0.59 12.75 7.35
CA SER A 127 -0.70 12.44 7.98
C SER A 127 -1.21 11.03 7.70
N LEU A 128 -0.65 10.37 6.69
CA LEU A 128 -1.17 9.11 6.16
C LEU A 128 -1.02 7.98 7.17
N LYS A 129 -2.14 7.30 7.47
CA LYS A 129 -2.21 6.12 8.34
C LYS A 129 -2.48 4.85 7.55
N THR A 130 -3.32 4.95 6.52
CA THR A 130 -3.74 3.80 5.71
C THR A 130 -3.50 4.11 4.23
N PHE A 131 -2.76 3.26 3.54
CA PHE A 131 -2.49 3.39 2.12
C PHE A 131 -2.70 2.05 1.41
N GLU A 132 -3.77 1.95 0.63
CA GLU A 132 -4.11 0.74 -0.10
C GLU A 132 -4.27 1.04 -1.60
N ILE A 133 -3.37 0.50 -2.41
CA ILE A 133 -3.39 0.61 -3.88
C ILE A 133 -3.37 -0.78 -4.53
N ARG A 134 -3.84 -1.79 -3.80
CA ARG A 134 -3.85 -3.18 -4.27
C ARG A 134 -4.66 -3.38 -5.54
N ASP A 135 -4.33 -4.41 -6.29
CA ASP A 135 -5.06 -4.83 -7.50
C ASP A 135 -5.07 -3.70 -8.54
N ASN A 136 -3.85 -3.33 -8.97
CA ASN A 136 -3.54 -2.35 -10.02
C ASN A 136 -2.38 -2.87 -10.89
N GLN A 137 -1.81 -2.01 -11.74
CA GLN A 137 -0.67 -2.31 -12.61
C GLN A 137 0.53 -1.39 -12.31
N ILE A 138 0.66 -0.96 -11.06
CA ILE A 138 1.75 -0.06 -10.62
C ILE A 138 3.03 -0.88 -10.52
N ASN A 139 4.14 -0.33 -11.02
CA ASN A 139 5.41 -1.02 -11.13
C ASN A 139 6.56 -0.21 -10.48
N GLY A 140 7.77 -0.72 -10.64
CA GLY A 140 8.99 -0.12 -10.11
C GLY A 140 9.38 -0.68 -8.75
N HIS A 141 10.36 -0.01 -8.13
CA HIS A 141 10.91 -0.36 -6.83
C HIS A 141 10.21 0.42 -5.72
N VAL A 142 10.09 -0.20 -4.55
CA VAL A 142 9.45 0.41 -3.38
C VAL A 142 10.47 0.53 -2.26
N VAL A 143 10.78 1.77 -1.86
CA VAL A 143 11.69 2.07 -0.75
C VAL A 143 10.86 2.25 0.52
N LEU A 144 10.61 1.15 1.24
CA LEU A 144 9.72 1.14 2.41
C LEU A 144 10.24 1.98 3.59
N SER A 145 11.56 2.24 3.66
CA SER A 145 12.16 3.14 4.66
C SER A 145 11.65 4.57 4.57
N ASP A 146 11.18 4.98 3.38
CA ASP A 146 10.75 6.36 3.12
C ASP A 146 9.26 6.57 3.40
N LEU A 147 8.56 5.54 3.88
CA LEU A 147 7.16 5.65 4.27
C LEU A 147 6.99 6.61 5.47
N PRO A 148 5.87 7.36 5.53
CA PRO A 148 5.57 8.26 6.65
C PRO A 148 5.65 7.59 8.03
N GLU A 149 6.23 8.30 9.02
CA GLU A 149 6.47 7.72 10.36
C GLU A 149 5.22 7.24 11.10
N ASN A 150 4.05 7.80 10.78
CA ASN A 150 2.77 7.48 11.43
C ASN A 150 1.95 6.43 10.68
N ILE A 151 2.45 5.91 9.56
CA ILE A 151 1.70 4.95 8.76
C ILE A 151 1.51 3.64 9.53
N GLU A 152 0.30 3.09 9.50
CA GLU A 152 -0.06 1.89 10.25
C GLU A 152 -0.36 0.70 9.34
N SER A 153 -0.93 0.95 8.16
CA SER A 153 -1.37 -0.10 7.24
C SER A 153 -1.05 0.25 5.80
N VAL A 154 -0.33 -0.65 5.13
CA VAL A 154 0.00 -0.54 3.70
C VAL A 154 -0.37 -1.82 2.99
N ASP A 155 -1.11 -1.69 1.89
CA ASP A 155 -1.48 -2.78 1.00
C ASP A 155 -1.12 -2.43 -0.45
N LEU A 156 -0.01 -3.03 -0.91
CA LEU A 156 0.52 -2.92 -2.27
C LEU A 156 0.29 -4.20 -3.07
N SER A 157 -0.53 -5.12 -2.56
CA SER A 157 -0.68 -6.44 -3.14
C SER A 157 -1.25 -6.42 -4.56
N LYS A 158 -0.98 -7.45 -5.36
CA LYS A 158 -1.50 -7.59 -6.73
C LYS A 158 -1.17 -6.37 -7.60
N ASN A 159 0.12 -6.09 -7.70
CA ASN A 159 0.69 -5.05 -8.57
C ASN A 159 1.86 -5.66 -9.36
N LEU A 160 2.66 -4.82 -10.00
CA LEU A 160 3.84 -5.19 -10.77
C LEU A 160 5.12 -4.65 -10.12
N PHE A 161 5.14 -4.47 -8.79
CA PHE A 161 6.33 -4.02 -8.07
C PHE A 161 7.43 -5.09 -8.11
N SER A 162 8.69 -4.65 -8.10
CA SER A 162 9.86 -5.53 -8.25
C SER A 162 11.09 -5.04 -7.47
N GLY A 163 12.14 -5.84 -7.45
CA GLY A 163 13.38 -5.60 -6.71
C GLY A 163 13.29 -6.03 -5.25
N THR A 164 14.28 -5.60 -4.46
CA THR A 164 14.46 -6.03 -3.07
C THR A 164 13.54 -5.28 -2.11
N VAL A 165 13.24 -5.93 -0.97
CA VAL A 165 12.40 -5.37 0.09
C VAL A 165 13.18 -5.29 1.40
N ASP A 166 13.37 -4.08 1.93
CA ASP A 166 13.93 -3.88 3.27
C ASP A 166 12.81 -3.84 4.32
N LEU A 167 12.75 -4.88 5.14
CA LEU A 167 11.81 -4.97 6.28
C LEU A 167 12.42 -4.48 7.60
N GLU A 168 13.72 -4.18 7.64
CA GLU A 168 14.42 -3.78 8.87
C GLU A 168 14.17 -2.33 9.26
N THR A 169 13.83 -1.49 8.28
CA THR A 169 13.68 -0.04 8.44
C THR A 169 12.23 0.41 8.42
N LEU A 170 11.27 -0.51 8.64
CA LEU A 170 9.85 -0.15 8.66
C LEU A 170 9.52 0.84 9.80
N PRO A 171 8.57 1.78 9.59
CA PRO A 171 8.11 2.69 10.64
C PRO A 171 7.64 1.98 11.91
N LYS A 172 7.92 2.55 13.08
CA LYS A 172 7.60 1.90 14.37
C LYS A 172 6.08 1.77 14.64
N SER A 173 5.26 2.56 13.96
CA SER A 173 3.80 2.52 14.01
C SER A 173 3.20 1.34 13.25
N PHE A 174 3.94 0.72 12.32
CA PHE A 174 3.41 -0.26 11.37
C PHE A 174 2.71 -1.44 12.05
N ARG A 175 1.55 -1.79 11.52
CA ARG A 175 0.70 -2.89 11.97
C ARG A 175 0.48 -3.93 10.89
N LYS A 176 0.17 -3.50 9.66
CA LYS A 176 -0.16 -4.38 8.54
C LYS A 176 0.66 -4.01 7.30
N LEU A 177 1.36 -4.99 6.77
CA LEU A 177 2.03 -4.90 5.47
C LEU A 177 1.54 -6.04 4.56
N ASP A 178 1.02 -5.69 3.40
CA ASP A 178 0.72 -6.65 2.34
C ASP A 178 1.45 -6.27 1.05
N LEU A 179 2.41 -7.11 0.67
CA LEU A 179 3.21 -7.04 -0.56
C LEU A 179 2.91 -8.23 -1.48
N SER A 180 1.89 -9.03 -1.16
CA SER A 180 1.64 -10.29 -1.85
C SER A 180 1.29 -10.11 -3.33
N PHE A 181 1.53 -11.12 -4.16
CA PHE A 181 1.26 -11.06 -5.61
C PHE A 181 1.98 -9.88 -6.30
N ASN A 182 3.30 -9.82 -6.16
CA ASN A 182 4.16 -8.89 -6.88
C ASN A 182 5.34 -9.67 -7.49
N SER A 183 6.38 -8.97 -7.93
CA SER A 183 7.62 -9.55 -8.45
C SER A 183 8.83 -9.17 -7.59
N PHE A 184 8.65 -8.97 -6.28
CA PHE A 184 9.77 -8.72 -5.37
C PHE A 184 10.72 -9.92 -5.31
N ASP A 185 12.02 -9.66 -5.16
CA ASP A 185 13.07 -10.67 -5.13
C ASP A 185 14.11 -10.40 -4.04
N GLY A 186 15.10 -11.28 -3.92
CA GLY A 186 16.15 -11.18 -2.91
C GLY A 186 15.70 -11.70 -1.53
N GLU A 187 16.54 -11.45 -0.53
CA GLU A 187 16.36 -11.90 0.84
C GLU A 187 15.58 -10.87 1.67
N ILE A 188 14.89 -11.34 2.72
CA ILE A 188 14.23 -10.48 3.70
C ILE A 188 14.65 -10.84 5.13
N CYS A 189 14.71 -9.83 5.99
CA CYS A 189 15.06 -9.98 7.39
C CYS A 189 13.83 -9.83 8.29
N LEU A 190 13.44 -10.90 8.99
CA LEU A 190 12.28 -10.89 9.89
C LEU A 190 12.63 -10.46 11.33
N THR A 191 13.92 -10.26 11.65
CA THR A 191 14.38 -10.08 13.03
C THR A 191 14.13 -8.67 13.59
N ARG A 192 13.83 -7.71 12.71
CA ARG A 192 13.67 -6.27 13.06
C ARG A 192 12.29 -5.72 12.76
N LEU A 193 11.30 -6.60 12.57
CA LEU A 193 9.92 -6.19 12.34
C LEU A 193 9.39 -5.29 13.47
N PRO A 194 8.53 -4.29 13.17
CA PRO A 194 7.97 -3.41 14.18
C PRO A 194 7.24 -4.16 15.29
N LYS A 195 7.46 -3.76 16.55
CA LYS A 195 6.86 -4.42 17.73
C LYS A 195 5.32 -4.40 17.76
N LYS A 196 4.69 -3.51 16.98
CA LYS A 196 3.22 -3.38 16.86
C LYS A 196 2.66 -4.18 15.68
N MET A 197 3.51 -4.79 14.85
CA MET A 197 3.10 -5.50 13.65
C MET A 197 2.22 -6.71 14.02
N THR A 198 1.08 -6.81 13.35
CA THR A 198 0.09 -7.87 13.53
C THR A 198 -0.05 -8.72 12.27
N HIS A 199 0.21 -8.17 11.10
CA HIS A 199 0.02 -8.86 9.82
C HIS A 199 1.17 -8.57 8.85
N LEU A 200 1.77 -9.64 8.33
CA LEU A 200 2.76 -9.57 7.26
C LEU A 200 2.41 -10.59 6.17
N TYR A 201 2.16 -10.08 4.97
CA TYR A 201 1.92 -10.89 3.78
C TYR A 201 2.96 -10.53 2.71
N VAL A 202 3.81 -11.49 2.37
CA VAL A 202 4.82 -11.35 1.29
C VAL A 202 4.73 -12.50 0.29
N GLY A 203 3.65 -13.28 0.36
CA GLY A 203 3.44 -14.45 -0.48
C GLY A 203 3.31 -14.13 -1.96
N ARG A 204 3.58 -15.12 -2.82
CA ARG A 204 3.51 -14.99 -4.29
C ARG A 204 4.41 -13.87 -4.80
N ASN A 205 5.68 -13.99 -4.47
CA ASN A 205 6.78 -13.18 -4.98
C ASN A 205 7.92 -14.12 -5.44
N GLN A 206 9.11 -13.58 -5.61
CA GLN A 206 10.34 -14.31 -5.94
C GLN A 206 11.37 -14.19 -4.82
N LEU A 207 10.93 -13.90 -3.59
CA LEU A 207 11.79 -13.75 -2.42
C LEU A 207 12.47 -15.09 -2.10
N SER A 208 13.71 -15.04 -1.62
CA SER A 208 14.57 -16.21 -1.41
C SER A 208 15.38 -16.12 -0.13
N GLY A 209 16.20 -17.14 0.12
CA GLY A 209 17.10 -17.21 1.26
C GLY A 209 16.47 -17.86 2.49
N GLU A 210 17.26 -17.90 3.56
CA GLU A 210 16.87 -18.45 4.85
C GLU A 210 16.13 -17.41 5.71
N LEU A 211 15.27 -17.89 6.62
CA LEU A 211 14.47 -17.03 7.48
C LEU A 211 14.75 -17.30 8.96
N ASP A 212 15.02 -16.22 9.70
CA ASP A 212 15.15 -16.24 11.15
C ASP A 212 13.83 -15.84 11.83
N PHE A 213 13.18 -16.81 12.49
CA PHE A 213 11.92 -16.64 13.21
C PHE A 213 12.10 -16.25 14.69
N THR A 214 13.33 -16.10 15.21
CA THR A 214 13.62 -15.92 16.65
C THR A 214 13.09 -14.62 17.23
N CYS A 215 12.98 -13.57 16.41
CA CYS A 215 12.70 -12.21 16.84
C CYS A 215 11.37 -11.65 16.32
N LEU A 216 10.43 -12.54 15.94
CA LEU A 216 9.10 -12.11 15.49
C LEU A 216 8.35 -11.32 16.59
N PRO A 217 7.60 -10.27 16.22
CA PRO A 217 6.81 -9.50 17.17
C PRO A 217 5.79 -10.37 17.92
N LYS A 218 5.69 -10.19 19.24
CA LYS A 218 4.70 -10.90 20.07
C LYS A 218 3.24 -10.56 19.70
N THR A 219 3.01 -9.51 18.94
CA THR A 219 1.70 -9.09 18.43
C THR A 219 1.34 -9.74 17.09
N LEU A 220 2.28 -10.43 16.44
CA LEU A 220 2.08 -10.97 15.10
C LEU A 220 1.02 -12.08 15.11
N MET A 221 -0.05 -11.86 14.37
CA MET A 221 -1.20 -12.76 14.24
C MET A 221 -1.15 -13.54 12.93
N VAL A 222 -0.69 -12.90 11.86
CA VAL A 222 -0.61 -13.49 10.52
C VAL A 222 0.77 -13.30 9.93
N LEU A 223 1.36 -14.41 9.47
CA LEU A 223 2.59 -14.44 8.69
C LEU A 223 2.39 -15.34 7.47
N SER A 224 2.39 -14.73 6.29
CA SER A 224 2.16 -15.41 5.01
C SER A 224 3.37 -15.22 4.08
N LEU A 225 4.08 -16.31 3.83
CA LEU A 225 5.34 -16.41 3.10
C LEU A 225 5.21 -17.28 1.84
N GLU A 226 4.01 -17.78 1.56
CA GLU A 226 3.71 -18.81 0.58
C GLU A 226 4.12 -18.44 -0.84
N HIS A 227 4.36 -19.43 -1.70
CA HIS A 227 4.75 -19.20 -3.10
C HIS A 227 5.92 -18.22 -3.22
N ASN A 228 7.03 -18.57 -2.58
CA ASN A 228 8.33 -17.90 -2.69
C ASN A 228 9.43 -18.96 -2.81
N ARG A 229 10.68 -18.53 -2.95
CA ARG A 229 11.87 -19.38 -3.02
C ARG A 229 12.61 -19.44 -1.68
N PHE A 230 11.90 -19.24 -0.56
CA PHE A 230 12.48 -19.39 0.77
C PHE A 230 12.93 -20.84 1.00
N GLU A 231 14.08 -21.00 1.63
CA GLU A 231 14.72 -22.30 1.86
C GLU A 231 15.36 -22.37 3.25
N GLY A 232 15.96 -23.52 3.56
CA GLY A 232 16.64 -23.76 4.82
C GLY A 232 15.76 -24.38 5.91
N LEU A 233 16.32 -24.47 7.12
CA LEU A 233 15.70 -25.11 8.28
C LEU A 233 15.08 -24.05 9.20
N GLY A 234 13.75 -24.02 9.28
CA GLY A 234 13.02 -23.11 10.16
C GLY A 234 12.93 -23.64 11.61
N ASP A 235 13.40 -22.85 12.57
CA ASP A 235 13.12 -23.08 14.00
C ASP A 235 11.71 -22.54 14.36
N PHE A 236 10.68 -23.34 14.08
CA PHE A 236 9.29 -22.97 14.34
C PHE A 236 8.91 -23.01 15.84
N SER A 237 9.82 -23.47 16.73
CA SER A 237 9.60 -23.40 18.18
C SER A 237 9.54 -21.96 18.70
N LYS A 238 10.03 -21.00 17.90
CA LYS A 238 10.09 -19.56 18.23
C LYS A 238 8.87 -18.77 17.75
N LEU A 239 7.94 -19.39 17.04
CA LEU A 239 6.74 -18.69 16.56
C LEU A 239 5.94 -18.09 17.75
N PRO A 240 5.46 -16.83 17.64
CA PRO A 240 4.77 -16.18 18.73
C PRO A 240 3.43 -16.85 19.03
N ARG A 241 3.02 -16.86 20.31
CA ARG A 241 1.76 -17.51 20.74
C ARG A 241 0.51 -16.87 20.15
N SER A 242 0.59 -15.60 19.77
CA SER A 242 -0.47 -14.82 19.11
C SER A 242 -0.71 -15.23 17.66
N LEU A 243 0.22 -15.96 17.04
CA LEU A 243 0.12 -16.37 15.65
C LEU A 243 -1.06 -17.33 15.46
N SER A 244 -2.03 -16.89 14.68
CA SER A 244 -3.24 -17.64 14.32
C SER A 244 -3.18 -18.19 12.90
N VAL A 245 -2.46 -17.51 12.00
CA VAL A 245 -2.25 -17.94 10.62
C VAL A 245 -0.76 -17.93 10.30
N PHE A 246 -0.24 -19.09 9.93
CA PHE A 246 1.12 -19.25 9.41
C PHE A 246 1.06 -20.01 8.09
N ASN A 247 1.52 -19.37 7.02
CA ASN A 247 1.47 -19.95 5.69
C ASN A 247 2.85 -19.93 5.05
N VAL A 248 3.40 -21.12 4.84
CA VAL A 248 4.69 -21.37 4.16
C VAL A 248 4.50 -22.35 3.00
N SER A 249 3.26 -22.56 2.57
CA SER A 249 2.97 -23.43 1.43
C SER A 249 3.72 -23.00 0.18
N TYR A 250 4.11 -23.95 -0.68
CA TYR A 250 4.88 -23.67 -1.90
C TYR A 250 6.17 -22.87 -1.61
N THR A 251 6.96 -23.37 -0.66
CA THR A 251 8.33 -22.91 -0.37
C THR A 251 9.24 -24.13 -0.24
N SER A 252 10.55 -23.93 -0.22
CA SER A 252 11.55 -24.96 0.05
C SER A 252 11.98 -24.98 1.53
N LEU A 253 11.19 -24.38 2.42
CA LEU A 253 11.43 -24.42 3.85
C LEU A 253 11.21 -25.83 4.39
N SER A 254 12.06 -26.21 5.32
CA SER A 254 12.00 -27.47 6.06
C SER A 254 11.94 -27.22 7.56
N GLY A 255 11.49 -28.22 8.33
CA GLY A 255 11.44 -28.15 9.79
C GLY A 255 10.17 -28.79 10.36
N GLU A 256 10.02 -28.73 11.68
CA GLU A 256 8.92 -29.35 12.40
C GLU A 256 8.16 -28.34 13.27
N ILE A 257 6.84 -28.31 13.14
CA ILE A 257 5.92 -27.55 13.97
C ILE A 257 5.26 -28.52 14.95
N VAL A 258 5.62 -28.44 16.22
CA VAL A 258 5.03 -29.26 17.30
C VAL A 258 3.88 -28.48 17.95
N LEU A 259 2.65 -28.96 17.77
CA LEU A 259 1.46 -28.32 18.31
C LEU A 259 1.21 -28.70 19.77
N GLN A 260 1.49 -27.80 20.72
CA GLN A 260 1.10 -28.01 22.13
C GLN A 260 -0.40 -27.64 22.35
N GLN A 261 -1.20 -28.58 22.88
CA GLN A 261 -2.66 -28.41 23.10
C GLN A 261 -3.03 -27.67 24.42
N PRO A 262 -4.23 -27.06 24.51
CA PRO A 262 -5.19 -26.74 23.45
C PRO A 262 -5.23 -25.23 23.20
N LEU A 263 -4.80 -24.77 22.03
CA LEU A 263 -4.92 -23.35 21.65
C LEU A 263 -5.85 -23.19 20.47
N LEU A 264 -6.65 -22.11 20.56
CA LEU A 264 -7.55 -21.58 19.54
C LEU A 264 -7.00 -21.85 18.14
N VAL A 265 -7.84 -22.46 17.32
CA VAL A 265 -7.71 -22.70 15.87
C VAL A 265 -6.51 -21.96 15.24
N LYS A 266 -5.39 -22.67 15.10
CA LYS A 266 -4.23 -22.21 14.34
C LYS A 266 -4.30 -22.81 12.94
N TYR A 267 -4.34 -21.96 11.92
CA TYR A 267 -4.27 -22.37 10.53
C TYR A 267 -2.80 -22.39 10.08
N PHE A 268 -2.22 -23.58 10.05
CA PHE A 268 -0.90 -23.84 9.50
C PHE A 268 -1.05 -24.39 8.09
N HIS A 269 -0.67 -23.59 7.11
CA HIS A 269 -0.64 -24.00 5.70
C HIS A 269 0.81 -24.30 5.30
N THR A 270 1.12 -25.58 5.15
CA THR A 270 2.46 -26.10 4.81
C THR A 270 2.44 -27.00 3.58
N SER A 271 1.36 -26.96 2.79
CA SER A 271 1.21 -27.76 1.57
C SER A 271 2.33 -27.44 0.56
N GLU A 272 2.91 -28.45 -0.07
CA GLU A 272 4.01 -28.25 -1.04
C GLU A 272 5.20 -27.49 -0.41
N SER A 273 5.50 -27.80 0.86
CA SER A 273 6.74 -27.45 1.56
C SER A 273 7.26 -28.68 2.30
N ASP A 274 8.52 -28.66 2.75
CA ASP A 274 9.11 -29.74 3.55
C ASP A 274 8.84 -29.59 5.06
N VAL A 275 7.94 -28.68 5.44
CA VAL A 275 7.55 -28.43 6.84
C VAL A 275 6.52 -29.46 7.31
N LYS A 276 6.86 -30.19 8.38
CA LYS A 276 6.01 -31.19 9.01
C LYS A 276 5.26 -30.58 10.19
N VAL A 277 3.96 -30.84 10.30
CA VAL A 277 3.15 -30.46 11.46
C VAL A 277 2.81 -31.70 12.27
N THR A 278 3.30 -31.76 13.50
CA THR A 278 3.08 -32.87 14.44
C THR A 278 2.23 -32.42 15.63
N ARG A 279 1.47 -33.37 16.19
CA ARG A 279 0.61 -33.17 17.36
C ARG A 279 1.25 -33.74 18.61
#